data_AF-A0A653D6U4-F1
#
_entry.id   AF-A0A653D6U4-F1
#
_cell.length_a   1.000
_cell.length_b   1.000
_cell.length_c   1.000
_cell.angle_alpha   90.00
_cell.angle_beta   90.00
_cell.angle_gamma   90.00
#
_symmetry.space_group_name_H-M   'P 1'
#
loop_
_entity.id
_entity.type
_entity.pdbx_description
1 polymer ?
#
loop_
_entity_poly.entity_id
_entity_poly.type
_entity_poly.pdbx_seq_one_letter_code
_entity_poly.pdbx_strand_id
1 'polypeptide(L)'
;MCEIRDKFAADAWKKLVEVTEPTTDPEGCNLQPGTYTCKKFQVESSDINIPSVLFGTFRVKMEVYNGENELFFCTMVELECDQK
;
A
#
# COMPACT_ATOMS: atom_id res chain seq x y z
N MET A 1 8.55 -0.56 -6.16
CA MET A 1 7.59 -0.51 -5.02
C MET A 1 7.83 0.71 -4.14
N CYS A 2 9.08 0.96 -3.72
CA CYS A 2 9.45 2.13 -2.90
C CYS A 2 9.06 3.46 -3.55
N GLU A 3 9.35 3.67 -4.84
CA GLU A 3 9.06 4.95 -5.50
C GLU A 3 7.57 5.31 -5.51
N ILE A 4 6.68 4.33 -5.72
CA ILE A 4 5.23 4.56 -5.71
C ILE A 4 4.74 4.80 -4.27
N ARG A 5 5.22 4.00 -3.31
CA ARG A 5 4.98 4.20 -1.88
C ARG A 5 5.39 5.60 -1.47
N ASP A 6 6.63 6.00 -1.74
CA ASP A 6 7.20 7.28 -1.32
C ASP A 6 6.49 8.46 -1.98
N LYS A 7 6.06 8.30 -3.23
CA LYS A 7 5.40 9.36 -3.98
C LYS A 7 3.94 9.59 -3.56
N PHE A 8 3.21 8.53 -3.23
CA PHE A 8 1.75 8.62 -3.09
C PHE A 8 1.21 8.18 -1.73
N ALA A 9 1.93 7.37 -0.97
CA ALA A 9 1.41 6.68 0.21
C ALA A 9 2.44 6.55 1.34
N ALA A 10 3.40 7.47 1.44
CA ALA A 10 4.49 7.38 2.42
C ALA A 10 3.96 7.39 3.87
N ASP A 11 3.01 8.28 4.17
CA ASP A 11 2.43 8.40 5.51
C ASP A 11 1.45 7.26 5.81
N ALA A 12 0.66 6.83 4.82
CA ALA A 12 -0.15 5.62 4.91
C ALA A 12 0.71 4.36 5.17
N TRP A 13 1.87 4.25 4.54
CA TRP A 13 2.81 3.14 4.76
C TRP A 13 3.36 3.13 6.18
N LYS A 14 3.80 4.28 6.70
CA LYS A 14 4.29 4.38 8.08
C LYS A 14 3.23 3.90 9.08
N LYS A 15 1.99 4.37 8.94
CA LYS A 15 0.86 3.93 9.77
C LYS A 15 0.59 2.43 9.64
N LEU A 16 0.76 1.85 8.45
CA LEU A 16 0.58 0.41 8.22
C LEU A 16 1.66 -0.42 8.93
N VAL A 17 2.91 0.00 8.82
CA VAL A 17 4.06 -0.65 9.46
C VAL A 17 3.92 -0.64 10.98
N GLU A 18 3.48 0.48 11.56
CA GLU A 18 3.26 0.62 13.02
C GLU A 18 2.23 -0.36 13.57
N VAL A 19 1.23 -0.75 12.77
CA VAL A 19 0.16 -1.69 13.20
C VAL A 19 0.39 -3.13 12.74
N THR A 20 1.56 -3.42 12.16
CA THR A 20 1.93 -4.75 11.65
C THR A 20 2.91 -5.45 12.57
N GLU A 21 2.65 -6.72 12.86
CA GLU A 21 3.53 -7.59 13.66
C GLU A 21 4.00 -8.81 12.83
N PRO A 22 5.31 -9.16 12.83
CA PRO A 22 6.40 -8.43 13.48
C PRO A 22 6.64 -7.07 12.81
N THR A 23 7.09 -6.09 13.60
CA THR A 23 7.38 -4.74 13.11
C THR A 23 8.38 -4.80 11.97
N THR A 24 8.06 -4.09 10.89
CA THR A 24 8.90 -4.00 9.69
C THR A 24 9.66 -2.68 9.71
N ASP A 25 10.73 -2.60 8.93
CA ASP A 25 11.46 -1.35 8.78
C ASP A 25 10.60 -0.35 7.98
N PRO A 26 10.20 0.80 8.57
CA PRO A 26 9.36 1.78 7.89
C PRO A 26 10.06 2.46 6.70
N GLU A 27 11.40 2.49 6.70
CA GLU A 27 12.20 3.04 5.61
C GLU A 27 12.56 1.96 4.58
N GLY A 28 12.74 0.73 5.04
CA GLY A 28 13.02 -0.45 4.23
C GLY A 28 11.84 -0.89 3.35
N CYS A 29 12.17 -1.42 2.17
CA CYS A 29 11.20 -2.11 1.30
C CYS A 29 11.34 -3.62 1.31
N ASN A 30 12.37 -4.14 1.99
CA ASN A 30 12.67 -5.56 2.04
C ASN A 30 11.99 -6.17 3.26
N LEU A 31 10.85 -6.82 3.04
CA LEU A 31 10.20 -7.64 4.04
C LEU A 31 10.91 -9.00 4.09
N GLN A 32 11.25 -9.45 5.30
CA GLN A 32 11.78 -10.79 5.48
C GLN A 32 10.66 -11.83 5.22
N PRO A 33 10.96 -13.01 4.67
CA PRO A 33 9.97 -14.05 4.52
C PRO A 33 9.35 -14.43 5.88
N GLY A 34 8.02 -14.46 5.97
CA GLY A 34 7.34 -14.79 7.21
C GLY A 34 5.85 -14.45 7.20
N THR A 35 5.20 -14.68 8.34
CA THR A 35 3.80 -14.33 8.56
C THR A 35 3.70 -12.97 9.22
N TYR A 36 2.95 -12.07 8.59
CA TYR A 36 2.67 -10.74 9.11
C TYR A 36 1.19 -10.62 9.46
N THR A 37 0.91 -10.04 10.62
CA THR A 37 -0.46 -9.73 11.06
C THR A 37 -0.62 -8.23 11.13
N CYS A 38 -1.44 -7.68 10.24
CA CYS A 38 -1.91 -6.31 10.32
C CYS A 38 -3.16 -6.25 11.19
N LYS A 39 -3.16 -5.39 12.22
CA LYS A 39 -4.38 -5.11 13.02
C LYS A 39 -5.27 -4.10 12.27
N LYS A 40 -6.17 -3.44 13.00
CA LYS A 40 -7.06 -2.40 12.45
C LYS A 40 -6.22 -1.23 11.91
N PHE A 41 -6.25 -1.06 10.60
CA PHE A 41 -5.57 0.00 9.88
C PHE A 41 -6.60 1.04 9.43
N GLN A 42 -6.30 2.32 9.67
CA GLN A 42 -7.11 3.45 9.22
C GLN A 42 -6.19 4.51 8.63
N VAL A 43 -6.61 5.05 7.49
CA VAL A 43 -5.94 6.14 6.78
C VAL A 43 -6.95 7.22 6.45
N GLU A 44 -6.47 8.45 6.51
CA GLU A 44 -7.20 9.63 6.04
C GLU A 44 -6.80 9.93 4.60
N SER A 45 -7.64 10.67 3.88
CA SER A 45 -7.32 11.11 2.52
C SER A 45 -6.07 11.99 2.47
N SER A 46 -5.75 12.70 3.55
CA SER A 46 -4.52 13.47 3.72
C SER A 46 -3.24 12.62 3.77
N ASP A 47 -3.36 11.34 4.13
CA ASP A 47 -2.22 10.41 4.20
C ASP A 47 -1.86 9.84 2.81
N ILE A 48 -2.68 10.12 1.79
CA ILE A 48 -2.53 9.61 0.43
C ILE A 48 -2.64 10.76 -0.57
N ASN A 49 -1.58 11.04 -1.30
CA ASN A 49 -1.57 12.08 -2.32
C ASN A 49 -2.21 11.57 -3.62
N ILE A 50 -3.50 11.24 -3.59
CA ILE A 50 -4.24 10.77 -4.77
C ILE A 50 -4.62 11.96 -5.66
N PRO A 51 -4.24 11.97 -6.95
CA PRO A 51 -4.71 12.99 -7.89
C PRO A 51 -6.24 13.04 -7.96
N SER A 52 -6.81 14.25 -8.01
CA SER A 52 -8.26 14.49 -8.08
C SER A 52 -8.97 13.86 -9.29
N VAL A 53 -8.23 13.32 -10.26
CA VAL A 53 -8.78 12.55 -11.38
C VAL A 53 -9.23 11.13 -10.99
N LEU A 54 -8.97 10.71 -9.75
CA LEU A 54 -9.29 9.36 -9.25
C LEU A 54 -10.49 9.35 -8.28
N PHE A 55 -11.50 10.18 -8.51
CA PHE A 55 -12.81 10.07 -7.85
C PHE A 55 -13.78 9.21 -8.67
N GLY A 56 -14.55 8.34 -8.00
CA GLY A 56 -15.46 7.36 -8.62
C GLY A 56 -15.18 5.92 -8.20
N THR A 57 -15.77 4.96 -8.92
CA THR A 57 -15.56 3.52 -8.70
C THR A 57 -14.46 3.00 -9.62
N PHE A 58 -13.45 2.36 -9.02
CA PHE A 58 -12.29 1.82 -9.73
C PHE A 58 -12.15 0.33 -9.45
N ARG A 59 -11.73 -0.41 -10.49
CA ARG A 59 -11.24 -1.77 -10.34
C ARG A 59 -9.75 -1.78 -10.62
N VAL A 60 -8.95 -1.94 -9.58
CA VAL A 60 -7.49 -1.86 -9.66
C VAL A 60 -6.91 -3.26 -9.58
N LYS A 61 -6.16 -3.64 -10.62
CA LYS A 61 -5.30 -4.82 -10.61
C LYS A 61 -3.91 -4.39 -10.15
N MET A 62 -3.44 -4.93 -9.03
CA MET A 62 -2.09 -4.69 -8.53
C MET A 62 -1.26 -5.95 -8.75
N GLU A 63 -0.19 -5.81 -9.53
CA GLU A 63 0.80 -6.86 -9.77
C GLU A 63 2.16 -6.37 -9.29
N VAL A 64 2.85 -7.21 -8.55
CA VAL A 64 4.17 -6.95 -7.98
C VAL A 64 5.09 -8.05 -8.43
N TYR A 65 6.20 -7.65 -9.05
CA TYR A 65 7.24 -8.55 -9.53
C TYR A 65 8.52 -8.37 -8.70
N ASN A 66 9.28 -9.45 -8.53
CA ASN A 66 10.61 -9.42 -7.91
C ASN A 66 11.68 -8.93 -8.92
N GLY A 67 12.95 -8.87 -8.48
CA GLY A 67 14.07 -8.43 -9.33
C GLY A 67 14.38 -9.36 -10.52
N GLU A 68 13.84 -10.59 -10.51
CA GLU A 68 13.96 -11.58 -11.58
C GLU A 68 12.74 -11.57 -12.53
N ASN A 69 11.86 -10.58 -12.38
CA ASN A 69 10.62 -10.41 -13.14
C ASN A 69 9.58 -11.52 -12.92
N GLU A 70 9.66 -12.22 -11.79
CA GLU A 70 8.65 -13.20 -11.38
C GLU A 70 7.53 -12.53 -10.58
N LEU A 71 6.28 -12.94 -10.81
CA LEU A 71 5.12 -12.41 -10.12
C LEU A 71 5.11 -12.87 -8.66
N PHE A 72 5.34 -11.95 -7.73
CA PHE A 72 5.37 -12.20 -6.29
C PHE A 72 4.01 -11.97 -5.62
N PHE A 73 3.27 -10.95 -6.04
CA PHE A 73 1.96 -10.63 -5.48
C PHE A 73 1.02 -10.12 -6.57
N CYS A 74 -0.21 -10.62 -6.58
CA CYS A 74 -1.26 -10.17 -7.47
C CYS A 74 -2.57 -10.06 -6.68
N THR A 75 -3.22 -8.91 -6.75
CA THR A 75 -4.55 -8.72 -6.18
C THR A 75 -5.42 -7.86 -7.10
N MET A 76 -6.72 -7.99 -6.92
CA MET A 76 -7.71 -7.15 -7.58
C MET A 76 -8.61 -6.56 -6.52
N VAL A 77 -8.63 -5.23 -6.45
CA VAL A 77 -9.44 -4.49 -5.48
C VAL A 77 -10.42 -3.60 -6.22
N GLU A 78 -11.65 -3.56 -5.70
CA GLU A 78 -12.65 -2.60 -6.09
C GLU A 78 -12.65 -1.48 -5.06
N LEU A 79 -12.55 -0.24 -5.52
CA LEU A 79 -12.39 0.95 -4.70
C LEU A 79 -13.50 1.93 -5.09
N GLU A 80 -14.17 2.48 -4.10
CA GLU A 80 -15.08 3.62 -4.27
C GLU A 80 -14.44 4.82 -3.58
N CYS A 81 -14.18 5.88 -4.35
CA CYS A 81 -13.59 7.10 -3.87
C CYS A 81 -14.58 8.26 -4.02
N ASP A 82 -15.23 8.61 -2.91
CA ASP A 82 -16.17 9.73 -2.83
C ASP A 82 -15.49 10.99 -2.29
N GLN A 83 -15.86 12.14 -2.86
CA GLN A 83 -15.57 13.44 -2.28
C GLN A 83 -16.76 13.83 -1.38
N LYS A 84 -16.54 13.89 -0.06
CA LYS A 84 -17.51 14.50 0.88
C LYS A 84 -17.16 15.94 1.17
#